data_AF-Q6E4J3-F1
#
_entry.id   AF-Q6E4J3-F1
#
_cell.length_a   1.000
_cell.length_b   1.000
_cell.length_c   1.000
_cell.angle_alpha   90.00
_cell.angle_beta   90.00
_cell.angle_gamma   90.00
#
_symmetry.space_group_name_H-M   'P 1'
#
loop_
_entity.id
_entity.type
_entity.pdbx_description
1 polymer ?
#
loop_
_entity_poly.entity_id
_entity_poly.type
_entity_poly.pdbx_seq_one_letter_code
_entity_poly.pdbx_strand_id
1 'polypeptide(L)'
;MWIKWIATLVAFGALVQSAVACPSQCSCSGTQVNCHERRLASVPAGIPTTTQVLYLYTNKITKLEPGVFDSLAALTELYLHYNQLTTLPYGVFDSLTQLTYLNLAVNQLTSVPAGVFDELTQVYSLSLNDNQLKSIPRGAFDNLKSLTHIFLYNNPWDCACSDILYLSRWISQHPGVVRSADDDWSRVVPDSARCSGTNTPVRAVTEASTSPSKCPGYVATTTTPTTTTPEFIPETTTSPQPVITTQKPKPLWNFNCTSIQERKNDGGDCGKPACTTLLNCANFLSCLCSTCALCRKR
;
A
#
# COMPACT_ATOMS: atom_id res chain seq x y z
N MET A 1 -23.13 -73.45 -28.15
CA MET A 1 -22.83 -72.39 -29.15
C MET A 1 -24.01 -71.44 -29.16
N TRP A 2 -23.96 -70.12 -28.99
CA TRP A 2 -22.91 -69.13 -28.73
C TRP A 2 -23.60 -67.91 -28.06
N ILE A 3 -22.99 -67.44 -26.97
CA ILE A 3 -22.73 -66.05 -26.55
C ILE A 3 -23.85 -64.99 -26.65
N LYS A 4 -24.18 -64.48 -25.45
CA LYS A 4 -24.90 -63.24 -25.11
C LYS A 4 -24.28 -61.99 -25.75
N TRP A 5 -25.09 -61.00 -26.10
CA TRP A 5 -24.65 -59.61 -26.20
C TRP A 5 -25.58 -58.71 -25.37
N ILE A 6 -25.09 -58.33 -24.18
CA ILE A 6 -25.57 -57.24 -23.34
C ILE A 6 -24.58 -56.10 -23.51
N ALA A 7 -25.10 -54.88 -23.70
CA ALA A 7 -24.46 -53.57 -23.53
C ALA A 7 -23.16 -53.31 -24.34
N THR A 8 -22.97 -52.17 -24.97
CA THR A 8 -22.92 -50.87 -24.30
C THR A 8 -23.05 -49.80 -25.37
N LEU A 9 -24.08 -48.98 -25.27
CA LEU A 9 -24.19 -47.73 -25.99
C LEU A 9 -23.20 -46.78 -25.31
N VAL A 10 -21.94 -46.76 -25.79
CA VAL A 10 -21.02 -45.68 -25.44
C VAL A 10 -21.52 -44.48 -26.21
N ALA A 11 -22.35 -43.67 -25.55
CA ALA A 11 -22.50 -42.28 -25.91
C ALA A 11 -21.09 -41.71 -25.93
N PHE A 12 -20.57 -41.41 -27.13
CA PHE A 12 -19.56 -40.38 -27.29
C PHE A 12 -20.26 -39.06 -26.93
N GLY A 13 -20.50 -38.86 -25.63
CA GLY A 13 -20.60 -37.54 -25.07
C GLY A 13 -19.27 -36.91 -25.39
N ALA A 14 -19.27 -36.05 -26.42
CA ALA A 14 -18.18 -35.15 -26.65
C ALA A 14 -17.84 -34.55 -25.29
N LEU A 15 -16.65 -34.89 -24.77
CA LEU A 15 -15.92 -33.94 -23.94
C LEU A 15 -15.70 -32.76 -24.88
N VAL A 16 -16.71 -31.90 -25.00
CA VAL A 16 -16.51 -30.50 -25.28
C VAL A 16 -15.79 -30.05 -24.01
N GLN A 17 -14.49 -30.32 -23.97
CA GLN A 17 -13.57 -29.58 -23.18
C GLN A 17 -13.86 -28.16 -23.63
N SER A 18 -14.60 -27.41 -22.80
CA SER A 18 -14.92 -26.01 -23.08
C SER A 18 -13.58 -25.37 -23.34
N ALA A 19 -13.23 -25.24 -24.62
CA ALA A 19 -12.11 -24.45 -25.05
C ALA A 19 -12.49 -23.08 -24.54
N VAL A 20 -11.93 -22.68 -23.39
CA VAL A 20 -12.17 -21.38 -22.82
C VAL A 20 -11.69 -20.42 -23.88
N ALA A 21 -12.66 -19.87 -24.59
CA ALA A 21 -12.44 -19.32 -25.90
C ALA A 21 -11.56 -18.09 -25.72
N CYS A 22 -10.43 -18.06 -26.41
CA CYS A 22 -9.62 -16.86 -26.49
C CYS A 22 -10.53 -15.70 -26.95
N PRO A 23 -10.48 -14.52 -26.33
CA PRO A 23 -11.25 -13.38 -26.81
C PRO A 23 -10.96 -13.15 -28.30
N SER A 24 -11.98 -12.87 -29.11
CA SER A 24 -11.85 -12.83 -30.57
C SER A 24 -10.89 -11.76 -31.09
N GLN A 25 -10.66 -10.72 -30.29
CA GLN A 25 -9.69 -9.66 -30.55
C GLN A 25 -8.30 -9.98 -30.02
N CYS A 26 -8.10 -11.16 -29.44
CA CYS A 26 -6.88 -11.60 -28.76
C CYS A 26 -6.30 -12.87 -29.41
N SER A 27 -5.04 -13.14 -29.11
CA SER A 27 -4.38 -14.40 -29.45
C SER A 27 -3.90 -15.06 -28.16
N CYS A 28 -4.17 -16.34 -27.98
CA CYS A 28 -3.87 -17.06 -26.76
C CYS A 28 -2.96 -18.25 -27.06
N SER A 29 -1.92 -18.43 -26.23
CA SER A 29 -0.97 -19.54 -26.34
C SER A 29 -0.58 -20.00 -24.94
N GLY A 30 -0.90 -21.25 -24.60
CA GLY A 30 -0.75 -21.77 -23.24
C GLY A 30 -1.51 -20.91 -22.23
N THR A 31 -0.81 -20.37 -21.24
CA THR A 31 -1.34 -19.47 -20.21
C THR A 31 -1.12 -17.98 -20.52
N GLN A 32 -0.69 -17.64 -21.74
CA GLN A 32 -0.47 -16.26 -22.17
C GLN A 32 -1.63 -15.77 -23.04
N VAL A 33 -2.12 -14.56 -22.74
CA VAL A 33 -3.18 -13.90 -23.49
C VAL A 33 -2.66 -12.58 -24.04
N ASN A 34 -2.64 -12.48 -25.36
CA ASN A 34 -2.06 -11.36 -26.08
C ASN A 34 -3.14 -10.51 -26.76
N CYS A 35 -3.38 -9.33 -26.19
CA CYS A 35 -4.35 -8.34 -26.62
C CYS A 35 -3.70 -6.95 -26.87
N HIS A 36 -2.37 -6.85 -27.00
CA HIS A 36 -1.68 -5.57 -27.23
C HIS A 36 -1.90 -5.06 -28.65
N GLU A 37 -1.85 -3.74 -28.86
CA GLU A 37 -1.92 -3.10 -30.19
C GLU A 37 -3.21 -3.37 -30.99
N ARG A 38 -4.31 -3.71 -30.30
CA ARG A 38 -5.60 -4.06 -30.94
C ARG A 38 -6.61 -2.92 -30.96
N ARG A 39 -6.20 -1.71 -30.54
CA ARG A 39 -7.05 -0.50 -30.42
C ARG A 39 -8.27 -0.71 -29.51
N LEU A 40 -8.13 -1.58 -28.51
CA LEU A 40 -9.20 -1.92 -27.57
C LEU A 40 -9.60 -0.69 -26.75
N ALA A 41 -10.91 -0.47 -26.59
CA ALA A 41 -11.45 0.59 -25.74
C ALA A 41 -11.70 0.11 -24.29
N SER A 42 -11.71 -1.20 -24.07
CA SER A 42 -11.95 -1.86 -22.78
C SER A 42 -11.24 -3.22 -22.75
N VAL A 43 -11.10 -3.78 -21.55
CA VAL A 43 -10.58 -5.15 -21.37
C VAL A 43 -11.56 -6.14 -22.01
N PRO A 44 -11.12 -7.07 -22.88
CA PRO A 44 -11.98 -8.07 -23.48
C PRO A 44 -12.59 -9.01 -22.45
N ALA A 45 -13.87 -9.34 -22.62
CA ALA A 45 -14.51 -10.39 -21.82
C ALA A 45 -14.01 -11.78 -22.22
N GLY A 46 -14.13 -12.75 -21.30
CA GLY A 46 -13.82 -14.15 -21.59
C GLY A 46 -12.33 -14.48 -21.61
N ILE A 47 -11.48 -13.67 -20.96
CA ILE A 47 -10.07 -14.03 -20.74
C ILE A 47 -10.03 -15.35 -19.93
N PRO A 48 -9.31 -16.38 -20.39
CA PRO A 48 -9.24 -17.65 -19.66
C PRO A 48 -8.74 -17.48 -18.22
N THR A 49 -9.38 -18.13 -17.26
CA THR A 49 -9.01 -18.04 -15.83
C THR A 49 -7.64 -18.67 -15.52
N THR A 50 -7.12 -19.48 -16.44
CA THR A 50 -5.77 -20.05 -16.39
C THR A 50 -4.68 -19.09 -16.86
N THR A 51 -5.03 -17.84 -17.21
CA THR A 51 -4.07 -16.85 -17.71
C THR A 51 -3.06 -16.49 -16.62
N GLN A 52 -1.77 -16.61 -16.94
CA GLN A 52 -0.65 -16.19 -16.11
C GLN A 52 -0.05 -14.87 -16.61
N VAL A 53 -0.06 -14.62 -17.92
CA VAL A 53 0.50 -13.40 -18.52
C VAL A 53 -0.55 -12.74 -19.41
N LEU A 54 -0.89 -11.49 -19.09
CA LEU A 54 -1.89 -10.72 -19.82
C LEU A 54 -1.30 -9.44 -20.40
N TYR A 55 -1.26 -9.38 -21.74
CA TYR A 55 -0.78 -8.22 -22.49
C TYR A 55 -1.96 -7.37 -22.98
N LEU A 56 -2.17 -6.20 -22.34
CA LEU A 56 -3.21 -5.22 -22.70
C LEU A 56 -2.61 -3.86 -23.12
N TYR A 57 -1.29 -3.80 -23.32
CA TYR A 57 -0.57 -2.56 -23.59
C TYR A 57 -0.80 -2.01 -25.00
N THR A 58 -0.50 -0.74 -25.22
CA THR A 58 -0.69 -0.02 -26.50
C THR A 58 -2.13 -0.18 -27.03
N ASN A 59 -3.10 0.21 -26.21
CA ASN A 59 -4.52 0.20 -26.55
C ASN A 59 -5.15 1.59 -26.28
N LYS A 60 -6.48 1.68 -26.31
CA LYS A 60 -7.25 2.89 -26.05
C LYS A 60 -8.15 2.72 -24.83
N ILE A 61 -7.71 1.91 -23.85
CA ILE A 61 -8.49 1.64 -22.65
C ILE A 61 -8.47 2.89 -21.77
N THR A 62 -9.66 3.43 -21.50
CA THR A 62 -9.84 4.68 -20.73
C THR A 62 -10.23 4.44 -19.27
N LYS A 63 -10.81 3.26 -18.99
CA LYS A 63 -11.21 2.84 -17.66
C LYS A 63 -11.14 1.31 -17.52
N LEU A 64 -10.96 0.85 -16.29
CA LEU A 64 -11.16 -0.53 -15.89
C LEU A 64 -12.52 -0.64 -15.21
N GLU A 65 -13.29 -1.67 -15.53
CA GLU A 65 -14.53 -1.94 -14.79
C GLU A 65 -14.19 -2.57 -13.43
N PRO A 66 -14.97 -2.31 -12.37
CA PRO A 66 -14.80 -3.00 -11.09
C PRO A 66 -14.84 -4.52 -11.28
N GLY A 67 -13.90 -5.22 -10.65
CA GLY A 67 -13.80 -6.68 -10.69
C GLY A 67 -13.36 -7.27 -12.04
N VAL A 68 -12.89 -6.47 -12.99
CA VAL A 68 -12.49 -6.93 -14.33
C VAL A 68 -11.40 -8.01 -14.34
N PHE A 69 -10.62 -8.11 -13.26
CA PHE A 69 -9.55 -9.11 -13.11
C PHE A 69 -9.82 -10.16 -12.03
N ASP A 70 -10.99 -10.15 -11.38
CA ASP A 70 -11.26 -11.00 -10.20
C ASP A 70 -11.16 -12.50 -10.49
N SER A 71 -11.53 -12.91 -11.71
CA SER A 71 -11.45 -14.31 -12.13
C SER A 71 -10.05 -14.76 -12.55
N LEU A 72 -9.06 -13.86 -12.57
CA LEU A 72 -7.70 -14.12 -13.06
C LEU A 72 -6.70 -14.35 -11.91
N ALA A 73 -7.10 -15.13 -10.90
CA ALA A 73 -6.26 -15.37 -9.71
C ALA A 73 -4.91 -16.07 -10.01
N ALA A 74 -4.75 -16.68 -11.19
CA ALA A 74 -3.49 -17.28 -11.64
C ALA A 74 -2.51 -16.26 -12.27
N LEU A 75 -2.91 -15.00 -12.42
CA LEU A 75 -2.12 -13.99 -13.13
C LEU A 75 -0.86 -13.63 -12.35
N THR A 76 0.29 -13.73 -13.04
CA THR A 76 1.60 -13.36 -12.54
C THR A 76 2.10 -12.06 -13.16
N GLU A 77 1.73 -11.76 -14.40
CA GLU A 77 2.18 -10.55 -15.09
C GLU A 77 1.03 -9.82 -15.78
N LEU A 78 0.90 -8.52 -15.48
CA LEU A 78 -0.13 -7.65 -16.05
C LEU A 78 0.48 -6.40 -16.70
N TYR A 79 0.30 -6.29 -18.01
CA TYR A 79 0.80 -5.17 -18.81
C TYR A 79 -0.36 -4.26 -19.26
N LEU A 80 -0.47 -3.08 -18.65
CA LEU A 80 -1.49 -2.06 -18.95
C LEU A 80 -0.91 -0.74 -19.49
N HIS A 81 0.40 -0.69 -19.74
CA HIS A 81 1.09 0.50 -20.20
C HIS A 81 0.68 0.96 -21.61
N TYR A 82 0.92 2.22 -21.96
CA TYR A 82 0.44 2.85 -23.20
C TYR A 82 -1.08 2.70 -23.38
N ASN A 83 -1.83 3.09 -22.35
CA ASN A 83 -3.29 3.23 -22.39
C ASN A 83 -3.69 4.65 -21.97
N GLN A 84 -4.97 4.88 -21.68
CA GLN A 84 -5.55 6.18 -21.36
C GLN A 84 -6.27 6.15 -20.00
N LEU A 85 -5.82 5.29 -19.09
CA LEU A 85 -6.43 5.15 -17.76
C LEU A 85 -6.22 6.43 -16.96
N THR A 86 -7.31 6.99 -16.44
CA THR A 86 -7.28 8.22 -15.61
C THR A 86 -7.42 7.94 -14.12
N THR A 87 -8.07 6.83 -13.78
CA THR A 87 -8.32 6.34 -12.42
C THR A 87 -8.31 4.82 -12.41
N LEU A 88 -8.20 4.22 -11.23
CA LEU A 88 -8.34 2.79 -10.99
C LEU A 88 -9.54 2.56 -10.05
N PRO A 89 -10.37 1.54 -10.28
CA PRO A 89 -11.38 1.14 -9.30
C PRO A 89 -10.74 0.67 -7.99
N TYR A 90 -11.44 0.86 -6.87
CA TYR A 90 -11.06 0.24 -5.60
C TYR A 90 -11.02 -1.28 -5.76
N GLY A 91 -9.98 -1.91 -5.21
CA GLY A 91 -9.83 -3.36 -5.18
C GLY A 91 -9.60 -4.05 -6.53
N VAL A 92 -9.32 -3.28 -7.60
CA VAL A 92 -9.21 -3.84 -8.97
C VAL A 92 -8.11 -4.91 -9.12
N PHE A 93 -7.17 -4.99 -8.18
CA PHE A 93 -6.08 -5.97 -8.18
C PHE A 93 -6.12 -6.94 -6.99
N ASP A 94 -7.13 -6.89 -6.12
CA ASP A 94 -7.14 -7.64 -4.84
C ASP A 94 -7.08 -9.16 -5.05
N SER A 95 -7.71 -9.65 -6.12
CA SER A 95 -7.71 -11.09 -6.46
C SER A 95 -6.38 -11.57 -7.07
N LEU A 96 -5.44 -10.67 -7.37
CA LEU A 96 -4.19 -10.97 -8.10
C LEU A 96 -3.04 -11.28 -7.14
N THR A 97 -3.26 -12.16 -6.16
CA THR A 97 -2.30 -12.45 -5.08
C THR A 97 -0.99 -13.12 -5.57
N GLN A 98 -1.00 -13.65 -6.79
CA GLN A 98 0.16 -14.26 -7.46
C GLN A 98 0.93 -13.29 -8.36
N LEU A 99 0.50 -12.02 -8.44
CA LEU A 99 1.08 -11.04 -9.33
C LEU A 99 2.52 -10.69 -8.89
N THR A 100 3.44 -10.76 -9.85
CA THR A 100 4.87 -10.46 -9.65
C THR A 100 5.26 -9.19 -10.42
N TYR A 101 4.59 -8.92 -11.55
CA TYR A 101 4.87 -7.77 -12.40
C TYR A 101 3.59 -6.99 -12.74
N LEU A 102 3.59 -5.69 -12.43
CA LEU A 102 2.50 -4.77 -12.77
C LEU A 102 3.04 -3.52 -13.48
N ASN A 103 2.62 -3.31 -14.72
CA ASN A 103 3.03 -2.14 -15.48
C ASN A 103 1.85 -1.25 -15.86
N LEU A 104 1.75 -0.11 -15.19
CA LEU A 104 0.76 0.95 -15.39
C LEU A 104 1.38 2.22 -16.00
N ALA A 105 2.62 2.14 -16.49
CA ALA A 105 3.33 3.29 -17.05
C ALA A 105 2.65 3.87 -18.29
N VAL A 106 2.91 5.13 -18.61
CA VAL A 106 2.38 5.78 -19.82
C VAL A 106 0.84 5.66 -19.87
N ASN A 107 0.20 6.15 -18.82
CA ASN A 107 -1.25 6.31 -18.70
C ASN A 107 -1.53 7.77 -18.28
N GLN A 108 -2.73 8.06 -17.79
CA GLN A 108 -3.16 9.41 -17.37
C GLN A 108 -3.60 9.41 -15.90
N LEU A 109 -3.06 8.49 -15.08
CA LEU A 109 -3.48 8.33 -13.70
C LEU A 109 -3.20 9.60 -12.90
N THR A 110 -4.24 10.20 -12.34
CA THR A 110 -4.13 11.42 -11.52
C THR A 110 -3.97 11.11 -10.03
N SER A 111 -4.46 9.95 -9.62
CA SER A 111 -4.35 9.38 -8.28
C SER A 111 -4.47 7.86 -8.36
N VAL A 112 -4.06 7.18 -7.29
CA VAL A 112 -4.36 5.75 -7.08
C VAL A 112 -5.22 5.61 -5.82
N PRO A 113 -6.19 4.68 -5.77
CA PRO A 113 -6.97 4.44 -4.56
C PRO A 113 -6.10 4.00 -3.39
N ALA A 114 -6.51 4.35 -2.17
CA ALA A 114 -5.89 3.78 -0.97
C ALA A 114 -6.09 2.25 -0.97
N GLY A 115 -5.03 1.52 -0.64
CA GLY A 115 -5.04 0.06 -0.55
C GLY A 115 -5.00 -0.70 -1.88
N VAL A 116 -4.94 -0.02 -3.03
CA VAL A 116 -5.00 -0.68 -4.37
C VAL A 116 -3.89 -1.70 -4.63
N PHE A 117 -2.82 -1.70 -3.83
CA PHE A 117 -1.69 -2.62 -3.96
C PHE A 117 -1.51 -3.53 -2.73
N ASP A 118 -2.44 -3.53 -1.77
CA ASP A 118 -2.23 -4.15 -0.46
C ASP A 118 -2.09 -5.67 -0.53
N GLU A 119 -2.83 -6.32 -1.44
CA GLU A 119 -2.80 -7.78 -1.65
C GLU A 119 -1.63 -8.25 -2.55
N LEU A 120 -0.92 -7.31 -3.19
CA LEU A 120 0.12 -7.57 -4.19
C LEU A 120 1.51 -7.88 -3.58
N THR A 121 1.53 -8.72 -2.55
CA THR A 121 2.72 -9.01 -1.73
C THR A 121 3.91 -9.65 -2.48
N GLN A 122 3.64 -10.26 -3.64
CA GLN A 122 4.64 -10.91 -4.50
C GLN A 122 5.20 -9.99 -5.60
N VAL A 123 4.67 -8.76 -5.75
CA VAL A 123 5.13 -7.86 -6.80
C VAL A 123 6.58 -7.46 -6.58
N TYR A 124 7.44 -7.81 -7.54
CA TYR A 124 8.84 -7.42 -7.56
C TYR A 124 9.07 -6.17 -8.42
N SER A 125 8.21 -5.90 -9.40
CA SER A 125 8.31 -4.76 -10.31
C SER A 125 6.98 -4.04 -10.48
N LEU A 126 6.97 -2.75 -10.14
CA LEU A 126 5.82 -1.85 -10.28
C LEU A 126 6.20 -0.61 -11.08
N SER A 127 5.55 -0.40 -12.22
CA SER A 127 5.78 0.79 -13.05
C SER A 127 4.60 1.76 -12.98
N LEU A 128 4.86 2.96 -12.47
CA LEU A 128 3.90 4.07 -12.37
C LEU A 128 4.40 5.34 -13.09
N ASN A 129 5.56 5.29 -13.74
CA ASN A 129 6.15 6.40 -14.47
C ASN A 129 5.27 6.88 -15.63
N ASP A 130 5.50 8.11 -16.08
CA ASP A 130 4.76 8.71 -17.21
C ASP A 130 3.24 8.70 -16.97
N ASN A 131 2.83 9.23 -15.82
CA ASN A 131 1.44 9.41 -15.43
C ASN A 131 1.23 10.87 -14.96
N GLN A 132 0.09 11.17 -14.33
CA GLN A 132 -0.27 12.49 -13.82
C GLN A 132 -0.40 12.50 -12.28
N LEU A 133 0.32 11.60 -11.60
CA LEU A 133 0.25 11.44 -10.15
C LEU A 133 0.88 12.63 -9.44
N LYS A 134 0.17 13.16 -8.44
CA LYS A 134 0.64 14.27 -7.59
C LYS A 134 1.15 13.80 -6.24
N SER A 135 0.62 12.70 -5.72
CA SER A 135 1.01 12.07 -4.47
C SER A 135 0.69 10.58 -4.52
N ILE A 136 1.14 9.83 -3.52
CA ILE A 136 0.77 8.43 -3.30
C ILE A 136 0.05 8.35 -1.96
N PRO A 137 -1.10 7.64 -1.87
CA PRO A 137 -1.80 7.45 -0.61
C PRO A 137 -0.88 6.87 0.47
N ARG A 138 -1.06 7.33 1.70
CA ARG A 138 -0.29 6.82 2.83
C ARG A 138 -0.45 5.31 2.95
N GLY A 139 0.68 4.61 3.00
CA GLY A 139 0.74 3.16 3.17
C GLY A 139 0.64 2.34 1.89
N ALA A 140 0.44 2.97 0.72
CA ALA A 140 0.16 2.23 -0.53
C ALA A 140 1.25 1.24 -0.97
N PHE A 141 2.48 1.36 -0.48
CA PHE A 141 3.59 0.46 -0.79
C PHE A 141 4.02 -0.40 0.40
N ASP A 142 3.34 -0.31 1.55
CA ASP A 142 3.81 -0.91 2.79
C ASP A 142 3.79 -2.45 2.72
N ASN A 143 2.87 -3.05 1.96
CA ASN A 143 2.74 -4.49 1.80
C ASN A 143 3.55 -5.08 0.63
N LEU A 144 4.20 -4.25 -0.19
CA LEU A 144 5.00 -4.68 -1.34
C LEU A 144 6.38 -5.21 -0.91
N LYS A 145 6.40 -6.31 -0.13
CA LYS A 145 7.61 -6.83 0.52
C LYS A 145 8.65 -7.40 -0.46
N SER A 146 8.21 -7.84 -1.63
CA SER A 146 9.07 -8.41 -2.68
C SER A 146 9.62 -7.36 -3.65
N LEU A 147 9.27 -6.08 -3.47
CA LEU A 147 9.54 -5.03 -4.44
C LEU A 147 11.04 -4.76 -4.57
N THR A 148 11.53 -4.83 -5.81
CA THR A 148 12.94 -4.57 -6.15
C THR A 148 13.08 -3.49 -7.21
N HIS A 149 12.03 -3.25 -8.01
CA HIS A 149 11.98 -2.28 -9.08
C HIS A 149 10.71 -1.44 -8.96
N ILE A 150 10.86 -0.13 -8.77
CA ILE A 150 9.76 0.81 -8.88
C ILE A 150 10.15 1.99 -9.75
N PHE A 151 9.26 2.35 -10.68
CA PHE A 151 9.47 3.45 -11.61
C PHE A 151 8.44 4.56 -11.31
N LEU A 152 8.93 5.73 -10.90
CA LEU A 152 8.12 6.86 -10.42
C LEU A 152 8.41 8.19 -11.15
N TYR A 153 9.37 8.18 -12.08
CA TYR A 153 9.76 9.36 -12.84
C TYR A 153 8.63 9.84 -13.77
N ASN A 154 8.76 11.06 -14.30
CA ASN A 154 7.76 11.66 -15.20
C ASN A 154 6.33 11.65 -14.62
N ASN A 155 6.21 12.05 -13.35
CA ASN A 155 4.94 12.37 -12.71
C ASN A 155 5.04 13.78 -12.10
N PRO A 156 3.97 14.59 -12.13
CA PRO A 156 3.96 15.95 -11.60
C PRO A 156 3.78 15.96 -10.07
N TRP A 157 4.72 15.37 -9.33
CA TRP A 157 4.67 15.25 -7.86
C TRP A 157 4.48 16.61 -7.18
N ASP A 158 3.39 16.78 -6.44
CA ASP A 158 3.07 18.01 -5.71
C ASP A 158 3.78 18.01 -4.36
N CYS A 159 4.99 18.56 -4.36
CA CYS A 159 5.82 18.63 -3.16
C CYS A 159 5.48 19.80 -2.22
N ALA A 160 4.49 20.62 -2.54
CA ALA A 160 4.05 21.70 -1.67
C ALA A 160 2.98 21.21 -0.68
N CYS A 161 2.14 20.27 -1.12
CA CYS A 161 1.16 19.59 -0.28
C CYS A 161 1.82 18.58 0.68
N SER A 162 1.33 18.47 1.92
CA SER A 162 1.82 17.51 2.93
C SER A 162 1.58 16.04 2.58
N ASP A 163 0.67 15.72 1.66
CA ASP A 163 0.39 14.34 1.25
C ASP A 163 1.60 13.65 0.59
N ILE A 164 2.55 14.44 0.06
CA ILE A 164 3.79 13.92 -0.52
C ILE A 164 4.71 13.25 0.52
N LEU A 165 4.54 13.55 1.80
CA LEU A 165 5.49 13.14 2.85
C LEU A 165 5.60 11.63 2.98
N TYR A 166 4.53 10.88 2.71
CA TYR A 166 4.60 9.42 2.65
C TYR A 166 5.61 8.97 1.58
N LEU A 167 5.41 9.40 0.34
CA LEU A 167 6.27 9.02 -0.78
C LEU A 167 7.73 9.46 -0.56
N SER A 168 7.92 10.69 -0.10
CA SER A 168 9.25 11.24 0.20
C SER A 168 10.03 10.39 1.20
N ARG A 169 9.39 10.03 2.32
CA ARG A 169 9.97 9.16 3.35
C ARG A 169 10.21 7.75 2.82
N TRP A 170 9.25 7.20 2.09
CA TRP A 170 9.33 5.86 1.55
C TRP A 170 10.53 5.72 0.59
N ILE A 171 10.73 6.67 -0.34
CA ILE A 171 11.89 6.67 -1.24
C ILE A 171 13.20 6.85 -0.45
N SER A 172 13.19 7.68 0.59
CA SER A 172 14.37 7.89 1.45
C SER A 172 14.80 6.62 2.19
N GLN A 173 13.84 5.79 2.59
CA GLN A 173 14.06 4.50 3.26
C GLN A 173 14.38 3.37 2.28
N HIS A 174 13.90 3.46 1.03
CA HIS A 174 14.06 2.43 0.01
C HIS A 174 14.76 2.98 -1.26
N PRO A 175 15.92 3.66 -1.17
CA PRO A 175 16.56 4.24 -2.35
C PRO A 175 17.01 3.14 -3.35
N GLY A 176 17.34 1.94 -2.84
CA GLY A 176 17.85 0.82 -3.63
C GLY A 176 16.88 0.20 -4.62
N VAL A 177 15.57 0.50 -4.54
CA VAL A 177 14.53 -0.10 -5.41
C VAL A 177 14.02 0.86 -6.48
N VAL A 178 14.29 2.16 -6.35
CA VAL A 178 13.82 3.16 -7.31
C VAL A 178 14.68 3.14 -8.57
N ARG A 179 14.02 3.04 -9.72
CA ARG A 179 14.63 2.89 -11.04
C ARG A 179 14.29 4.10 -11.93
N SER A 180 14.98 4.22 -13.06
CA SER A 180 14.73 5.23 -14.10
C SER A 180 14.79 4.59 -15.48
N ALA A 181 14.19 5.23 -16.50
CA ALA A 181 14.48 4.88 -17.89
C ALA A 181 15.97 5.12 -18.17
N ASP A 182 16.65 4.04 -18.50
CA ASP A 182 17.91 3.99 -19.23
C ASP A 182 17.92 2.71 -20.07
N ASP A 183 18.97 2.52 -20.87
CA ASP A 183 19.02 1.48 -21.91
C ASP A 183 18.84 0.05 -21.37
N ASP A 184 19.02 -0.17 -20.06
CA ASP A 184 18.91 -1.48 -19.39
C ASP A 184 17.72 -1.59 -18.41
N TRP A 185 16.94 -0.50 -18.20
CA TRP A 185 15.81 -0.43 -17.26
C TRP A 185 16.10 -0.88 -15.82
N SER A 186 17.38 -1.07 -15.47
CA SER A 186 17.84 -1.73 -14.25
C SER A 186 18.55 -0.77 -13.29
N ARG A 187 18.90 0.44 -13.76
CA ARG A 187 19.72 1.38 -12.98
C ARG A 187 18.95 1.97 -11.81
N VAL A 188 19.58 1.91 -10.65
CA VAL A 188 19.10 2.50 -9.41
C VAL A 188 19.27 4.02 -9.48
N VAL A 189 18.17 4.77 -9.47
CA VAL A 189 18.18 6.24 -9.50
C VAL A 189 17.16 6.77 -8.50
N PRO A 190 17.52 6.90 -7.20
CA PRO A 190 16.60 7.32 -6.15
C PRO A 190 16.00 8.73 -6.37
N ASP A 191 16.72 9.57 -7.11
CA ASP A 191 16.34 10.95 -7.40
C ASP A 191 15.49 11.11 -8.68
N SER A 192 15.03 10.00 -9.28
CA SER A 192 14.27 10.01 -10.54
C SER A 192 12.85 10.60 -10.39
N ALA A 193 12.23 10.43 -9.21
CA ALA A 193 10.99 11.11 -8.86
C ALA A 193 11.29 12.58 -8.47
N ARG A 194 10.74 13.52 -9.24
CA ARG A 194 11.03 14.96 -9.08
C ARG A 194 9.77 15.78 -8.84
N CYS A 195 9.90 16.75 -7.94
CA CYS A 195 8.85 17.70 -7.61
C CYS A 195 8.48 18.57 -8.81
N SER A 196 7.18 18.70 -9.05
CA SER A 196 6.65 19.63 -10.05
C SER A 196 7.02 21.06 -9.69
N GLY A 197 7.47 21.84 -10.68
CA GLY A 197 7.86 23.25 -10.54
C GLY A 197 9.28 23.49 -10.01
N THR A 198 9.79 22.71 -9.07
CA THR A 198 11.14 22.90 -8.51
C THR A 198 12.19 21.95 -9.07
N ASN A 199 11.76 20.83 -9.68
CA ASN A 199 12.62 19.75 -10.18
C ASN A 199 13.53 19.11 -9.11
N THR A 200 13.28 19.38 -7.82
CA THR A 200 14.01 18.80 -6.70
C THR A 200 13.61 17.32 -6.51
N PRO A 201 14.51 16.44 -6.06
CA PRO A 201 14.14 15.06 -5.76
C PRO A 201 13.04 14.99 -4.69
N VAL A 202 12.01 14.17 -4.93
CA VAL A 202 10.90 13.99 -3.98
C VAL A 202 11.40 13.52 -2.61
N ARG A 203 12.43 12.67 -2.60
CA ARG A 203 13.04 12.15 -1.37
C ARG A 203 13.77 13.20 -0.52
N ALA A 204 14.03 14.39 -1.06
CA ALA A 204 14.64 15.50 -0.32
C ALA A 204 13.59 16.41 0.37
N VAL A 205 12.30 16.18 0.12
CA VAL A 205 11.21 16.96 0.71
C VAL A 205 11.08 16.66 2.20
N THR A 206 10.85 17.70 3.01
CA THR A 206 10.66 17.58 4.46
C THR A 206 9.36 18.26 4.89
N GLU A 207 8.88 17.97 6.10
CA GLU A 207 7.68 18.59 6.66
C GLU A 207 7.75 20.12 6.63
N ALA A 208 8.93 20.68 6.92
CA ALA A 208 9.18 22.13 6.94
C ALA A 208 8.95 22.82 5.57
N SER A 209 9.04 22.08 4.46
CA SER A 209 8.81 22.59 3.11
C SER A 209 7.37 22.37 2.59
N THR A 210 6.54 21.65 3.35
CA THR A 210 5.18 21.26 2.96
C THR A 210 4.12 21.94 3.83
N SER A 211 2.86 21.96 3.39
CA SER A 211 1.74 22.40 4.23
C SER A 211 0.43 21.70 3.86
N PRO A 212 -0.41 21.28 4.84
CA PRO A 212 -1.76 20.80 4.57
C PRO A 212 -2.64 21.83 3.85
N SER A 213 -2.44 23.11 4.12
CA SER A 213 -3.20 24.19 3.46
C SER A 213 -2.93 24.34 1.96
N LYS A 214 -1.85 23.71 1.46
CA LYS A 214 -1.50 23.68 0.04
C LYS A 214 -2.04 22.43 -0.67
N CYS A 215 -2.72 21.54 0.05
CA CYS A 215 -3.28 20.32 -0.53
C CYS A 215 -4.63 20.58 -1.22
N PRO A 216 -4.91 19.89 -2.34
CA PRO A 216 -6.22 19.94 -2.97
C PRO A 216 -7.32 19.51 -1.98
N GLY A 217 -8.41 20.28 -1.93
CA GLY A 217 -9.56 19.95 -1.07
C GLY A 217 -9.37 20.26 0.42
N TYR A 218 -8.29 20.94 0.82
CA TYR A 218 -8.13 21.40 2.20
C TYR A 218 -9.27 22.35 2.59
N VAL A 219 -10.03 21.97 3.61
CA VAL A 219 -10.99 22.84 4.30
C VAL A 219 -10.39 23.21 5.64
N ALA A 220 -10.18 24.51 5.88
CA ALA A 220 -9.70 24.98 7.16
C ALA A 220 -10.71 24.61 8.25
N THR A 221 -10.37 23.65 9.11
CA THR A 221 -11.12 23.41 10.34
C THR A 221 -10.94 24.63 11.22
N THR A 222 -11.92 25.53 11.19
CA THR A 222 -11.98 26.65 12.12
C THR A 222 -12.43 26.06 13.44
N THR A 223 -11.51 25.55 14.24
CA THR A 223 -11.76 25.35 15.67
C THR A 223 -11.87 26.75 16.26
N THR A 224 -13.07 27.31 16.27
CA THR A 224 -13.37 28.43 17.15
C THR A 224 -13.05 27.93 18.56
N PRO A 225 -12.11 28.54 19.30
CA PRO A 225 -11.90 28.18 20.69
C PRO A 225 -13.18 28.63 21.41
N THR A 226 -14.09 27.69 21.68
CA THR A 226 -15.21 27.93 22.56
C THR A 226 -14.62 28.24 23.92
N THR A 227 -14.54 29.53 24.23
CA THR A 227 -14.22 30.00 25.56
C THR A 227 -15.47 29.73 26.39
N THR A 228 -15.65 28.48 26.82
CA THR A 228 -16.55 28.18 27.92
C THR A 228 -15.92 28.80 29.16
N THR A 229 -16.37 30.00 29.49
CA THR A 229 -16.25 30.56 30.83
C THR A 229 -16.69 29.49 31.82
N PRO A 230 -15.87 29.09 32.81
CA PRO A 230 -16.30 28.16 33.83
C PRO A 230 -17.46 28.83 34.60
N GLU A 231 -18.66 28.27 34.46
CA GLU A 231 -19.80 28.68 35.26
C GLU A 231 -19.52 28.26 36.71
N PHE A 232 -19.40 29.26 37.59
CA PHE A 232 -19.14 29.06 39.01
C PHE A 232 -20.41 28.47 39.63
N ILE A 233 -20.46 27.15 39.78
CA ILE A 233 -21.52 26.47 40.52
C ILE A 233 -21.26 26.71 42.02
N PRO A 234 -22.18 27.32 42.79
CA PRO A 234 -22.04 27.39 44.23
C PRO A 234 -22.13 25.97 44.83
N GLU A 235 -21.11 25.56 45.57
CA GLU A 235 -21.12 24.31 46.33
C GLU A 235 -22.20 24.36 47.41
N THR A 236 -23.29 23.61 47.24
CA THR A 236 -24.15 23.21 48.36
C THR A 236 -23.61 21.94 48.98
N THR A 237 -23.01 22.12 50.15
CA THR A 237 -22.50 21.07 51.04
C THR A 237 -23.65 20.19 51.51
N THR A 238 -23.74 18.97 50.98
CA THR A 238 -24.43 17.88 51.68
C THR A 238 -23.68 16.59 51.43
N SER A 239 -23.02 16.13 52.49
CA SER A 239 -22.25 14.88 52.56
C SER A 239 -23.17 13.66 52.46
N PRO A 240 -22.80 12.65 51.66
CA PRO A 240 -23.16 11.26 51.94
C PRO A 240 -21.93 10.51 52.49
N GLN A 241 -22.14 9.80 53.59
CA GLN A 241 -21.16 8.91 54.23
C GLN A 241 -20.68 7.79 53.28
N PRO A 242 -19.43 7.31 53.43
CA PRO A 242 -18.94 6.17 52.66
C PRO A 242 -19.48 4.85 53.22
N VAL A 243 -20.17 4.08 52.37
CA VAL A 243 -20.45 2.66 52.60
C VAL A 243 -19.20 1.86 52.23
N ILE A 244 -18.53 1.32 53.25
CA ILE A 244 -17.38 0.42 53.09
C ILE A 244 -17.90 -0.92 52.54
N THR A 245 -17.63 -1.21 51.28
CA THR A 245 -17.80 -2.57 50.74
C THR A 245 -16.42 -3.17 50.52
N THR A 246 -16.05 -4.12 51.36
CA THR A 246 -14.80 -4.89 51.25
C THR A 246 -14.86 -5.81 50.03
N GLN A 247 -14.21 -5.44 48.94
CA GLN A 247 -13.82 -6.39 47.89
C GLN A 247 -12.32 -6.64 47.94
N LYS A 248 -11.98 -7.91 48.16
CA LYS A 248 -10.63 -8.47 48.24
C LYS A 248 -10.02 -8.51 46.81
N PRO A 249 -8.82 -7.95 46.56
CA PRO A 249 -8.19 -8.09 45.25
C PRO A 249 -7.83 -9.55 44.96
N LYS A 250 -8.22 -10.06 43.79
CA LYS A 250 -7.72 -11.32 43.23
C LYS A 250 -6.26 -11.13 42.79
N PRO A 251 -5.34 -12.06 43.11
CA PRO A 251 -3.97 -11.96 42.64
C PRO A 251 -3.88 -12.35 41.16
N LEU A 252 -3.44 -11.42 40.30
CA LEU A 252 -3.01 -11.73 38.94
C LEU A 252 -1.55 -12.19 39.00
N TRP A 253 -1.36 -13.51 38.96
CA TRP A 253 -0.07 -14.12 38.67
C TRP A 253 0.12 -14.23 37.15
N ASN A 254 1.36 -14.03 36.70
CA ASN A 254 1.95 -14.28 35.38
C ASN A 254 1.94 -13.12 34.37
N PHE A 255 2.97 -12.26 34.48
CA PHE A 255 3.62 -11.68 33.30
C PHE A 255 4.97 -12.40 33.11
N ASN A 256 5.11 -13.12 31.99
CA ASN A 256 6.34 -13.79 31.60
C ASN A 256 7.07 -12.91 30.58
N CYS A 257 8.17 -12.28 30.97
CA CYS A 257 9.09 -11.61 30.04
C CYS A 257 10.22 -12.58 29.69
N THR A 258 10.03 -13.42 28.69
CA THR A 258 11.12 -14.17 28.04
C THR A 258 11.43 -13.55 26.69
N SER A 259 12.47 -12.71 26.64
CA SER A 259 13.54 -12.67 25.64
C SER A 259 14.19 -11.27 25.58
N ILE A 260 14.98 -10.93 26.59
CA ILE A 260 16.08 -9.97 26.40
C ILE A 260 17.34 -10.81 26.37
N GLN A 261 17.93 -10.97 25.18
CA GLN A 261 19.27 -11.52 25.06
C GLN A 261 20.26 -10.53 25.68
N GLU A 262 20.76 -10.87 26.86
CA GLU A 262 21.94 -10.23 27.44
C GLU A 262 23.14 -10.49 26.53
N ARG A 263 23.68 -9.43 25.89
CA ARG A 263 25.10 -9.44 25.51
C ARG A 263 25.90 -9.01 26.73
N LYS A 264 26.68 -9.96 27.27
CA LYS A 264 27.74 -9.71 28.23
C LYS A 264 28.87 -8.90 27.57
N ASN A 265 29.26 -7.86 28.30
CA ASN A 265 30.59 -7.26 28.47
C ASN A 265 31.33 -6.73 27.23
N ASP A 266 31.62 -5.43 27.26
CA ASP A 266 32.99 -4.98 27.53
C ASP A 266 33.00 -3.55 28.13
N GLY A 267 33.55 -3.47 29.35
CA GLY A 267 34.18 -2.31 30.01
C GLY A 267 33.57 -0.91 29.90
N GLY A 268 32.94 -0.44 30.98
CA GLY A 268 32.69 0.99 31.18
C GLY A 268 31.80 1.28 32.39
N ASP A 269 32.42 1.64 33.50
CA ASP A 269 31.80 2.04 34.76
C ASP A 269 30.93 3.31 34.60
N CYS A 270 29.63 3.21 34.89
CA CYS A 270 28.72 4.33 35.03
C CYS A 270 27.86 4.12 36.28
N GLY A 271 28.09 4.97 37.27
CA GLY A 271 27.45 4.95 38.58
C GLY A 271 25.92 4.95 38.54
N LYS A 272 25.34 4.24 39.50
CA LYS A 272 23.92 4.27 39.84
C LYS A 272 23.46 5.69 40.18
N PRO A 273 22.19 6.03 39.89
CA PRO A 273 21.30 6.30 41.01
C PRO A 273 20.05 5.42 40.98
N ALA A 274 19.66 5.00 42.17
CA ALA A 274 18.44 4.29 42.47
C ALA A 274 17.19 5.13 42.16
N CYS A 275 16.17 4.51 41.55
CA CYS A 275 14.79 4.97 41.66
C CYS A 275 14.06 4.05 42.64
N THR A 276 14.05 4.45 43.91
CA THR A 276 13.08 4.00 44.90
C THR A 276 11.71 4.60 44.60
N THR A 277 10.70 3.76 44.77
CA THR A 277 9.25 3.92 44.67
C THR A 277 8.68 5.28 45.08
N LEU A 278 7.82 5.87 44.23
CA LEU A 278 6.52 6.50 44.55
C LEU A 278 6.11 7.40 43.37
N LEU A 279 4.99 7.10 42.71
CA LEU A 279 3.75 7.89 42.78
C LEU A 279 2.78 7.46 41.66
N ASN A 280 1.51 7.36 42.04
CA ASN A 280 0.37 7.02 41.19
C ASN A 280 0.29 7.87 39.91
N CYS A 281 0.22 7.21 38.75
CA CYS A 281 -0.44 7.76 37.56
C CYS A 281 -1.58 6.79 37.17
N ALA A 282 -2.73 6.98 37.81
CA ALA A 282 -4.00 6.55 37.25
C ALA A 282 -4.34 7.48 36.08
N ASN A 283 -4.70 6.90 34.94
CA ASN A 283 -5.32 7.56 33.79
C ASN A 283 -4.57 8.75 33.19
N PHE A 284 -3.69 8.53 32.21
CA PHE A 284 -3.65 9.38 31.01
C PHE A 284 -2.90 8.65 29.88
N LEU A 285 -3.58 8.55 28.73
CA LEU A 285 -2.99 8.30 27.41
C LEU A 285 -1.94 9.37 27.13
N SER A 286 -0.65 9.00 27.10
CA SER A 286 0.42 9.55 26.24
C SER A 286 1.78 9.40 26.92
N CYS A 287 2.68 8.56 26.39
CA CYS A 287 4.11 8.77 26.56
C CYS A 287 4.70 9.07 25.19
N LEU A 288 4.84 10.37 24.92
CA LEU A 288 5.68 10.94 23.88
C LEU A 288 7.14 10.63 24.23
N CYS A 289 7.82 9.88 23.38
CA CYS A 289 9.28 9.84 23.40
C CYS A 289 9.81 11.06 22.63
N SER A 290 9.92 12.20 23.32
CA SER A 290 10.64 13.37 22.81
C SER A 290 12.07 13.39 23.33
N THR A 291 13.01 13.27 22.38
CA THR A 291 14.31 13.95 22.30
C THR A 291 15.16 14.10 23.56
N CYS A 292 16.33 13.46 23.58
CA CYS A 292 17.53 14.08 24.14
C CYS A 292 18.57 14.21 23.03
N ALA A 293 18.65 15.42 22.48
CA ALA A 293 19.69 15.86 21.57
C ALA A 293 20.88 16.42 22.38
N LEU A 294 22.07 16.34 21.79
CA LEU A 294 23.25 17.17 22.04
C LEU A 294 24.05 16.95 23.33
N CYS A 295 25.19 16.26 23.17
CA CYS A 295 26.47 16.83 23.60
C CYS A 295 27.52 16.53 22.53
N ARG A 296 28.18 17.57 22.00
CA ARG A 296 29.14 17.52 20.88
C ARG A 296 30.52 18.01 21.36
N LYS A 297 31.58 17.28 20.95
CA LYS A 297 33.03 17.60 20.88
C LYS A 297 33.82 17.87 22.19
N ARG A 298 34.86 17.06 22.41
CA ARG A 298 36.21 17.25 21.82
C ARG A 298 36.77 15.91 21.37
#